data_AF-A0A1I7YQR6-F1
#
_entry.id   AF-A0A1I7YQR6-F1
#
_cell.length_a   1.000
_cell.length_b   1.000
_cell.length_c   1.000
_cell.angle_alpha   90.00
_cell.angle_beta   90.00
_cell.angle_gamma   90.00
#
_symmetry.space_group_name_H-M   'P 1'
#
loop_
_entity.id
_entity.type
_entity.pdbx_description
1 polymer ?
#
loop_
_entity_poly.entity_id
_entity_poly.type
_entity_poly.pdbx_seq_one_letter_code
_entity_poly.pdbx_strand_id
1 'polypeptide(L)'
;MDDYIRLGWKASLDAVNAIVPGQKIHATGYCLGGTLLAIAAAAMARDGDDRLASLTFFAAQTDFSEPGDLSLFIDESQVSLLEAQMADEGYLRANQMEAAFQMLRSAD
;
A
#
# COMPACT_ATOMS: atom_id res chain seq x y z
N MET A 1 -8.97 -0.49 1.41
CA MET A 1 -7.79 -0.52 2.30
C MET A 1 -7.88 -1.67 3.29
N ASP A 2 -9.02 -1.85 3.97
CA ASP A 2 -9.25 -2.92 4.95
C ASP A 2 -8.90 -4.33 4.46
N ASP A 3 -9.24 -4.68 3.21
CA ASP A 3 -8.90 -5.99 2.67
C ASP A 3 -7.39 -6.21 2.50
N TYR A 4 -6.61 -5.18 2.12
CA TYR A 4 -5.14 -5.29 2.08
C TYR A 4 -4.53 -5.54 3.46
N ILE A 5 -5.12 -4.94 4.51
CA ILE A 5 -4.68 -5.17 5.89
C ILE A 5 -5.11 -6.57 6.36
N ARG A 6 -6.38 -6.93 6.16
CA ARG A 6 -6.97 -8.17 6.68
C ARG A 6 -6.50 -9.42 5.92
N LEU A 7 -6.64 -9.41 4.59
CA LEU A 7 -6.33 -10.55 3.72
C LEU A 7 -4.87 -10.59 3.29
N GLY A 8 -4.18 -9.45 3.30
CA GLY A 8 -2.74 -9.37 3.02
C GLY A 8 -1.94 -9.53 4.30
N TRP A 9 -1.75 -8.42 5.03
CA TRP A 9 -0.82 -8.34 6.16
C TRP A 9 -1.18 -9.29 7.31
N LYS A 10 -2.39 -9.17 7.85
CA LYS A 10 -2.81 -9.95 9.02
C LYS A 10 -2.81 -11.45 8.71
N ALA A 11 -3.34 -11.86 7.57
CA ALA A 11 -3.31 -13.26 7.14
C ALA A 11 -1.87 -13.79 7.00
N SER A 12 -0.95 -12.98 6.49
CA SER A 12 0.46 -13.36 6.38
C SER A 12 1.12 -13.56 7.75
N LEU A 13 0.87 -12.67 8.71
CA LEU A 13 1.39 -12.80 10.08
C LEU A 13 0.76 -13.99 10.81
N ASP A 14 -0.55 -14.20 10.64
CA ASP A 14 -1.28 -15.35 11.19
C ASP A 14 -0.67 -16.66 10.67
N ALA A 15 -0.36 -16.74 9.37
CA ALA A 15 0.30 -17.91 8.77
C ALA A 15 1.71 -18.15 9.32
N VAL A 16 2.53 -17.10 9.44
CA VAL A 16 3.88 -17.21 10.01
C VAL A 16 3.83 -17.69 11.47
N ASN A 17 2.96 -17.12 12.29
CA ASN A 17 2.86 -17.53 13.70
C ASN A 17 2.16 -18.87 13.92
N ALA A 18 1.35 -19.35 12.98
CA ALA A 18 0.86 -20.73 13.00
C ALA A 18 2.00 -21.74 12.82
N ILE A 19 3.02 -21.39 12.03
CA ILE A 19 4.21 -22.23 11.78
C ILE A 19 5.24 -22.07 12.91
N VAL A 20 5.49 -20.84 13.36
CA VAL A 20 6.44 -20.50 14.42
C VAL A 20 5.74 -19.66 15.51
N PRO A 21 5.07 -20.32 16.47
CA PRO A 21 4.29 -19.64 17.50
C PRO A 21 5.14 -18.73 18.39
N GLY A 22 4.60 -17.56 18.74
CA GLY A 22 5.21 -16.62 19.68
C GLY A 22 6.44 -15.86 19.15
N GLN A 23 6.87 -16.12 17.92
CA GLN A 23 8.01 -15.44 17.33
C GLN A 23 7.60 -14.06 16.80
N LYS A 24 8.27 -13.00 17.27
CA LYS A 24 8.11 -11.67 16.68
C LYS A 24 8.74 -11.60 15.28
N ILE A 25 8.13 -10.80 14.41
CA ILE A 25 8.41 -10.75 12.98
C ILE A 25 9.13 -9.44 12.64
N HIS A 26 10.22 -9.55 11.90
CA HIS A 26 10.90 -8.40 11.28
C HIS A 26 10.29 -8.19 9.88
N ALA A 27 9.56 -7.10 9.70
CA ALA A 27 8.87 -6.82 8.43
C ALA A 27 9.65 -5.82 7.58
N THR A 28 9.66 -6.06 6.27
CA THR A 28 10.29 -5.20 5.27
C THR A 28 9.25 -4.83 4.22
N GLY A 29 9.17 -3.54 3.90
CA GLY A 29 8.29 -3.01 2.85
C GLY A 29 9.08 -2.28 1.79
N TYR A 30 8.71 -2.45 0.53
CA TYR A 30 9.35 -1.85 -0.63
C TYR A 30 8.34 -1.05 -1.46
N CYS A 31 8.68 0.19 -1.84
CA CYS A 31 7.81 1.07 -2.64
C CYS A 31 6.41 1.20 -2.00
N LEU A 32 5.34 1.02 -2.79
CA LEU A 32 3.96 0.99 -2.30
C LEU A 32 3.76 -0.02 -1.16
N GLY A 33 4.47 -1.16 -1.19
CA GLY A 33 4.43 -2.15 -0.13
C GLY A 33 4.93 -1.61 1.21
N GLY A 34 5.87 -0.65 1.20
CA GLY A 34 6.32 0.02 2.43
C GLY A 34 5.30 1.02 2.96
N THR A 35 4.61 1.76 2.09
CA THR A 35 3.48 2.61 2.49
C THR A 35 2.38 1.77 3.11
N LEU A 36 2.03 0.62 2.51
CA LEU A 36 1.05 -0.31 3.05
C LEU A 36 1.52 -0.93 4.39
N LEU A 37 2.81 -1.26 4.53
CA LEU A 37 3.38 -1.75 5.79
C LEU A 37 3.25 -0.71 6.90
N ALA A 38 3.51 0.57 6.62
CA ALA A 38 3.35 1.64 7.61
C ALA A 38 1.90 1.77 8.09
N ILE A 39 0.93 1.73 7.16
CA ILE A 39 -0.50 1.74 7.49
C ILE A 39 -0.90 0.53 8.33
N ALA A 40 -0.46 -0.67 7.94
CA ALA A 40 -0.76 -1.91 8.66
C ALA A 40 -0.16 -1.89 10.08
N ALA A 41 1.10 -1.46 10.23
CA ALA A 41 1.75 -1.36 11.53
C ALA A 41 1.05 -0.36 12.45
N ALA A 42 0.57 0.78 11.91
CA ALA A 42 -0.21 1.74 12.68
C ALA A 42 -1.57 1.15 13.13
N ALA A 43 -2.27 0.42 12.26
CA ALA A 43 -3.50 -0.28 12.62
C ALA A 43 -3.27 -1.35 13.69
N MET A 44 -2.20 -2.14 13.57
CA MET A 44 -1.79 -3.13 14.58
C MET A 44 -1.50 -2.49 15.93
N ALA A 45 -0.76 -1.38 15.95
CA ALA A 45 -0.47 -0.65 17.18
C ALA A 45 -1.74 -0.11 17.86
N ARG A 46 -2.69 0.43 17.08
CA ARG A 46 -4.01 0.87 17.58
C ARG A 46 -4.78 -0.30 18.22
N ASP A 47 -4.71 -1.48 17.61
CA ASP A 47 -5.48 -2.65 18.02
C ASP A 47 -4.75 -3.52 19.05
N GLY A 48 -3.56 -3.12 19.51
CA GLY A 48 -2.76 -3.81 20.53
C GLY A 48 -2.01 -5.05 20.05
N ASP A 49 -1.80 -5.17 18.74
CA ASP A 49 -1.07 -6.29 18.13
C ASP A 49 0.44 -6.00 18.08
N ASP A 50 1.22 -6.70 18.91
CA ASP A 50 2.64 -6.45 19.16
C ASP A 50 3.59 -7.45 18.46
N ARG A 51 3.08 -8.17 17.46
CA ARG A 51 3.81 -9.25 16.75
C ARG A 51 4.99 -8.78 15.92
N LEU A 52 5.09 -7.48 15.60
CA LEU A 52 6.22 -6.91 14.85
C LEU A 52 7.38 -6.55 15.78
N ALA A 53 8.57 -7.07 15.49
CA ALA A 53 9.82 -6.73 16.19
C ALA A 53 10.51 -5.51 15.59
N SER A 54 10.53 -5.39 14.26
CA SER A 54 11.09 -4.24 13.56
C SER A 54 10.40 -4.00 12.23
N LEU A 55 10.59 -2.79 11.72
CA LEU A 55 10.13 -2.35 10.41
C LEU A 55 11.34 -1.86 9.61
N THR A 56 11.42 -2.24 8.34
CA THR A 56 12.41 -1.71 7.40
C THR A 56 11.72 -1.25 6.13
N PHE A 57 12.06 -0.05 5.67
CA PHE A 57 11.41 0.60 4.53
C PHE A 57 12.44 0.88 3.44
N PHE A 58 12.22 0.32 2.25
CA PHE A 58 13.04 0.58 1.08
C PHE A 58 12.25 1.41 0.07
N ALA A 59 12.73 2.62 -0.23
CA ALA A 59 12.12 3.52 -1.20
C ALA A 59 10.60 3.67 -1.03
N ALA A 60 10.12 3.78 0.21
CA ALA A 60 8.71 3.88 0.55
C ALA A 60 8.42 5.24 1.18
N GLN A 61 7.37 5.91 0.72
CA GLN A 61 6.92 7.18 1.27
C GLN A 61 5.83 6.95 2.31
N THR A 62 5.98 7.60 3.46
CA THR A 62 4.94 7.71 4.50
C THR A 62 4.37 9.13 4.58
N ASP A 63 5.12 10.10 4.07
CA ASP A 63 4.71 11.49 3.88
C ASP A 63 4.69 11.76 2.38
N PHE A 64 3.53 12.19 1.88
CA PHE A 64 3.28 12.50 0.48
C PHE A 64 3.11 14.00 0.23
N SER A 65 3.48 14.86 1.20
CA SER A 65 3.45 16.32 1.01
C SER A 65 4.35 16.80 -0.11
N GLU A 66 5.48 16.12 -0.34
CA GLU A 66 6.39 16.31 -1.46
C GLU A 66 6.61 14.99 -2.20
N PRO A 67 5.67 14.54 -3.04
CA PRO A 67 5.73 13.22 -3.67
C PRO A 67 6.74 13.16 -4.84
N GLY A 68 7.48 14.25 -5.08
CA GLY A 68 8.39 14.42 -6.20
C GLY A 68 7.64 14.70 -7.50
N ASP A 69 8.20 14.25 -8.62
CA ASP A 69 7.67 14.52 -9.96
C ASP A 69 6.25 13.95 -10.16
N LEU A 70 5.82 12.98 -9.33
CA LEU A 70 4.42 12.53 -9.27
C LEU A 70 3.41 13.68 -9.14
N SER A 71 3.77 14.75 -8.42
CA SER A 71 2.92 15.94 -8.29
C SER A 71 2.69 16.69 -9.61
N LEU A 72 3.60 16.54 -10.57
CA LEU A 72 3.49 17.16 -11.91
C LEU A 72 2.58 16.36 -12.83
N PHE A 73 2.28 15.10 -12.48
CA PHE A 73 1.58 14.15 -13.33
C PHE A 73 0.21 13.73 -12.80
N ILE A 74 -0.18 14.15 -11.60
CA ILE A 74 -1.48 13.87 -11.00
C ILE A 74 -2.36 15.13 -11.10
N ASP A 75 -3.46 15.03 -11.83
CA ASP A 75 -4.51 16.04 -11.85
C ASP A 75 -5.82 15.50 -11.22
N GLU A 76 -6.59 16.38 -10.58
CA GLU A 76 -7.84 16.04 -9.89
C GLU A 76 -8.88 15.46 -10.85
N SER A 77 -8.87 15.88 -12.12
CA SER A 77 -9.74 15.34 -13.16
C SER A 77 -9.43 13.87 -13.49
N GLN A 78 -8.14 13.49 -13.47
CA GLN A 78 -7.71 12.11 -13.72
C GLN A 78 -8.08 11.20 -12.56
N VAL A 79 -7.94 11.68 -11.31
CA VAL A 79 -8.38 10.94 -10.11
C VAL A 79 -9.89 10.73 -10.15
N SER A 80 -10.66 11.77 -10.46
CA SER A 80 -12.13 11.69 -10.54
C SER A 80 -12.60 10.68 -11.59
N LEU A 81 -11.90 10.58 -12.72
CA LEU A 81 -12.19 9.58 -13.75
C LEU A 81 -11.96 8.16 -13.24
N LEU A 82 -10.84 7.92 -12.55
CA LEU A 82 -10.52 6.61 -11.96
C LEU A 82 -11.56 6.23 -10.89
N GLU A 83 -12.00 7.17 -10.07
CA GLU A 83 -13.05 6.95 -9.07
C GLU A 83 -14.39 6.58 -9.71
N ALA A 84 -14.78 7.28 -10.79
CA ALA A 84 -16.01 6.96 -11.53
C ALA A 84 -15.96 5.54 -12.14
N GLN A 85 -14.81 5.15 -12.71
CA GLN A 85 -14.61 3.79 -13.24
C GLN A 85 -14.68 2.73 -12.14
N MET A 86 -14.04 2.99 -11.00
CA MET A 86 -14.10 2.11 -9.83
C MET A 86 -15.52 1.99 -9.24
N ALA A 87 -16.32 3.06 -9.28
CA ALA A 87 -17.69 3.04 -8.79
C ALA A 87 -18.64 2.19 -9.66
N ASP A 88 -18.36 2.10 -10.98
CA ASP A 88 -19.16 1.32 -11.93
C ASP A 88 -18.69 -0.15 -12.03
N GLU A 89 -17.40 -0.39 -12.25
CA GLU A 89 -16.85 -1.75 -12.45
C GLU A 89 -16.41 -2.42 -11.14
N GLY A 90 -16.10 -1.66 -10.08
CA GLY A 90 -15.59 -2.17 -8.80
C GLY A 90 -14.10 -2.55 -8.81
N TYR A 91 -13.44 -2.50 -9.96
CA TYR A 91 -12.02 -2.77 -10.14
C TYR A 91 -11.45 -2.05 -11.37
N LEU A 92 -10.12 -1.86 -11.41
CA LEU A 92 -9.41 -1.38 -12.59
C LEU A 92 -8.73 -2.55 -13.30
N ARG A 93 -8.93 -2.67 -14.61
CA ARG A 93 -8.27 -3.65 -15.47
C ARG A 93 -6.80 -3.29 -15.63
N ALA A 94 -5.99 -4.28 -16.01
CA ALA A 94 -4.54 -4.11 -16.17
C ALA A 94 -4.18 -2.94 -17.12
N ASN A 95 -4.90 -2.77 -18.23
CA ASN A 95 -4.68 -1.68 -19.17
C ASN A 95 -5.09 -0.30 -18.62
N GLN A 96 -6.14 -0.23 -17.79
CA GLN A 96 -6.53 1.01 -17.11
C GLN A 96 -5.49 1.40 -16.06
N MET A 97 -4.98 0.41 -15.34
CA MET A 97 -3.90 0.60 -14.37
C MET A 97 -2.59 1.02 -15.05
N GLU A 98 -2.23 0.37 -16.16
CA GLU A 98 -1.07 0.75 -16.97
C GLU A 98 -1.19 2.18 -17.50
N ALA A 99 -2.35 2.55 -18.06
CA ALA A 99 -2.59 3.91 -18.52
C ALA A 99 -2.43 4.93 -17.37
N ALA A 100 -2.96 4.63 -16.18
CA ALA A 100 -2.76 5.47 -15.00
C ALA A 100 -1.26 5.61 -14.67
N PHE A 101 -0.48 4.53 -14.64
CA PHE A 101 0.97 4.59 -14.40
C PHE A 101 1.77 5.28 -15.52
N GLN A 102 1.31 5.22 -16.77
CA GLN A 102 1.92 5.92 -17.91
C GLN A 102 1.61 7.41 -17.87
N MET A 103 0.40 7.80 -17.45
CA MET A 103 0.06 9.21 -17.20
C MET A 103 0.94 9.81 -16.09
N LEU A 104 1.41 8.98 -15.15
CA LEU A 104 2.35 9.34 -14.08
C LEU A 104 3.83 9.41 -14.51
N ARG A 105 4.15 9.17 -15.79
CA ARG A 105 5.52 9.26 -16.33
C ARG A 105 5.64 10.42 -17.31
N SER A 106 6.77 11.12 -17.26
CA SER A 106 7.15 12.13 -18.26
C SER A 106 7.05 11.55 -19.66
N ALA A 107 6.41 12.26 -20.57
CA ALA A 107 6.62 12.09 -22.00
C ALA A 107 7.89 12.86 -22.39
N ASP A 108 9.05 12.32 -22.02
CA ASP A 108 10.36 12.59 -22.63
C ASP A 108 11.34 11.45 -22.30
#